data_AF-A0AB38YV93-F1
#
_entry.id   AF-A0AB38YV93-F1
#
_cell.length_a   1.000
_cell.length_b   1.000
_cell.length_c   1.000
_cell.angle_alpha   90.00
_cell.angle_beta   90.00
_cell.angle_gamma   90.00
#
_symmetry.space_group_name_H-M   'P 1'
#
loop_
_entity.id
_entity.type
_entity.pdbx_description
1 polymer ?
#
loop_
_entity_poly.entity_id
_entity_poly.type
_entity_poly.pdbx_seq_one_letter_code
_entity_poly.pdbx_strand_id
1 'polypeptide(L)'
;MKLYYSPGACSLAAHIILNEINVDFDLEKVNLKTHQTEKGANYYDINPKGYVPALEINPGLILTENVAILPFLAQHDPKQDLIPPSGMGRAKVLEWLGYLNSELHDAYAVFFGGPLEGEAKSKAYKEVDRLLTHIDKTISESENDYLVDDNFGPADAYLFVITNWSKSIGHDLSPYQHINTIRDKVAERQSVQIAMRDEGLIA
;
A
#
# COMPACT_ATOMS: atom_id res chain seq x y z
N MET A 1 -1.28 0.61 -19.25
CA MET A 1 -1.90 1.31 -18.09
C MET A 1 -0.98 2.44 -17.67
N LYS A 2 -1.46 3.45 -16.94
CA LYS A 2 -0.61 4.46 -16.32
C LYS A 2 -0.97 4.62 -14.84
N LEU A 3 0.04 4.62 -13.97
CA LEU A 3 -0.12 4.88 -12.54
C LEU A 3 0.32 6.30 -12.20
N TYR A 4 -0.60 7.10 -11.67
CA TYR A 4 -0.30 8.37 -11.02
C TYR A 4 0.10 8.12 -9.56
N TYR A 5 1.32 8.52 -9.20
CA TYR A 5 1.94 8.14 -7.93
C TYR A 5 2.71 9.30 -7.27
N SER A 6 3.02 9.16 -5.98
CA SER A 6 3.99 10.01 -5.28
C SER A 6 5.00 9.11 -4.55
N PRO A 7 6.32 9.36 -4.65
CA PRO A 7 7.34 8.53 -4.02
C PRO A 7 7.08 8.22 -2.55
N GLY A 8 7.05 6.93 -2.19
CA GLY A 8 6.86 6.45 -0.83
C GLY A 8 5.44 6.58 -0.27
N ALA A 9 4.50 7.13 -1.04
CA ALA A 9 3.09 7.21 -0.66
C ALA A 9 2.40 5.84 -0.82
N CYS A 10 1.11 5.79 -0.48
CA CYS A 10 0.29 4.57 -0.59
C CYS A 10 0.19 4.02 -2.02
N SER A 11 0.50 4.83 -3.03
CA SER A 11 0.60 4.40 -4.43
C SER A 11 1.69 3.36 -4.70
N LEU A 12 2.71 3.28 -3.84
CA LEU A 12 3.76 2.26 -3.95
C LEU A 12 3.18 0.83 -3.92
N ALA A 13 2.07 0.60 -3.21
CA ALA A 13 1.41 -0.71 -3.20
C ALA A 13 0.93 -1.12 -4.61
N ALA A 14 0.30 -0.20 -5.35
CA ALA A 14 -0.15 -0.46 -6.72
C ALA A 14 1.04 -0.62 -7.67
N HIS A 15 2.11 0.15 -7.46
CA HIS A 15 3.35 0.06 -8.23
C HIS A 15 4.04 -1.31 -8.05
N ILE A 16 4.07 -1.82 -6.82
CA ILE A 16 4.57 -3.18 -6.52
C ILE A 16 3.76 -4.22 -7.28
N ILE A 17 2.42 -4.16 -7.20
CA ILE A 17 1.57 -5.16 -7.86
C ILE A 17 1.69 -5.09 -9.38
N LEU A 18 1.83 -3.90 -9.99
CA LEU A 18 2.08 -3.76 -11.43
C LEU A 18 3.37 -4.47 -11.86
N ASN A 19 4.45 -4.33 -11.09
CA ASN A 19 5.71 -5.04 -11.33
C ASN A 19 5.56 -6.55 -11.09
N GLU A 20 4.79 -6.95 -10.08
CA GLU A 20 4.57 -8.36 -9.73
C GLU A 20 3.85 -9.12 -10.86
N ILE A 21 2.83 -8.52 -11.47
CA ILE A 21 2.10 -9.11 -12.60
C ILE A 21 2.86 -8.99 -13.93
N ASN A 22 4.02 -8.34 -13.94
CA ASN A 22 4.93 -8.20 -15.09
C ASN A 22 4.23 -7.72 -16.37
N VAL A 23 3.50 -6.61 -16.26
CA VAL A 23 2.81 -5.95 -17.38
C VAL A 23 3.48 -4.62 -17.71
N ASP A 24 3.28 -4.13 -18.95
CA ASP A 24 3.73 -2.80 -19.33
C ASP A 24 2.83 -1.71 -18.73
N PHE A 25 3.44 -0.72 -18.08
CA PHE A 25 2.77 0.46 -17.56
C PHE A 25 3.66 1.69 -17.60
N ASP A 26 3.03 2.87 -17.65
CA ASP A 26 3.68 4.15 -17.46
C ASP A 26 3.54 4.62 -16.01
N LEU A 27 4.54 5.35 -15.52
CA LEU A 27 4.45 6.12 -14.29
C LEU A 27 4.25 7.60 -14.63
N GLU A 28 3.46 8.30 -13.81
CA GLU A 28 3.43 9.75 -13.83
C GLU A 28 3.43 10.31 -12.41
N LYS A 29 4.53 10.94 -12.02
CA LYS A 29 4.69 11.48 -10.67
C LYS A 29 3.75 12.66 -10.45
N VAL A 30 3.16 12.73 -9.25
CA VAL A 30 2.29 13.80 -8.80
C VAL A 30 2.89 14.49 -7.59
N ASN A 31 2.98 15.82 -7.63
CA ASN A 31 3.28 16.62 -6.45
C ASN A 31 1.98 16.86 -5.66
N LEU A 32 1.79 16.15 -4.55
CA LEU A 32 0.58 16.24 -3.73
C LEU A 32 0.42 17.59 -3.00
N LYS A 33 1.46 18.42 -2.92
CA LYS A 33 1.34 19.77 -2.34
C LYS A 33 0.76 20.78 -3.33
N THR A 34 1.12 20.64 -4.61
CA THR A 34 0.67 21.55 -5.68
C THR A 34 -0.46 20.96 -6.53
N HIS A 35 -0.75 19.67 -6.36
CA HIS A 35 -1.66 18.88 -7.20
C HIS A 35 -1.35 19.03 -8.69
N GLN A 36 -0.07 18.95 -9.05
CA GLN A 36 0.41 18.95 -10.43
C GLN A 36 1.12 17.64 -10.75
N THR A 37 0.89 17.12 -11.96
CA THR A 37 1.70 16.02 -12.48
C THR A 37 3.07 16.52 -12.92
N GLU A 38 4.05 15.64 -13.07
CA GLU A 38 5.38 16.00 -13.56
C GLU A 38 5.38 16.55 -15.00
N LYS A 39 4.31 16.27 -15.76
CA LYS A 39 4.07 16.83 -17.09
C LYS A 39 3.34 18.18 -17.05
N GLY A 40 3.05 18.71 -15.86
CA GLY A 40 2.42 20.01 -15.64
C GLY A 40 0.89 20.02 -15.70
N ALA A 41 0.23 18.87 -15.80
CA ALA A 41 -1.22 18.80 -15.77
C ALA A 41 -1.77 19.09 -14.37
N ASN A 42 -2.96 19.71 -14.30
CA ASN A 42 -3.70 19.86 -13.05
C ASN A 42 -4.26 18.49 -12.64
N TYR A 43 -3.79 17.94 -11.52
CA TYR A 43 -4.13 16.59 -11.10
C TYR A 43 -5.61 16.42 -10.71
N TYR A 44 -6.29 17.51 -10.31
CA TYR A 44 -7.73 17.46 -10.04
C TYR A 44 -8.57 17.15 -11.29
N ASP A 45 -8.06 17.42 -12.49
CA ASP A 45 -8.73 17.07 -13.74
C ASP A 45 -8.66 15.56 -14.03
N ILE A 46 -7.71 14.86 -13.40
CA ILE A 46 -7.50 13.40 -13.51
C ILE A 46 -8.20 12.67 -12.36
N ASN A 47 -7.91 13.07 -11.11
CA ASN A 47 -8.57 12.56 -9.92
C ASN A 47 -9.11 13.75 -9.11
N PRO A 48 -10.43 14.01 -9.15
CA PRO A 48 -11.04 15.09 -8.39
C PRO A 48 -10.83 15.01 -6.86
N LYS A 49 -10.49 13.83 -6.33
CA LYS A 49 -10.17 13.65 -4.91
C LYS A 49 -8.77 14.18 -4.55
N GLY A 50 -7.90 14.41 -5.53
CA GLY A 50 -6.55 14.93 -5.35
C GLY A 50 -5.53 13.95 -4.74
N TYR A 51 -5.92 12.72 -4.43
CA TYR A 51 -5.06 11.70 -3.83
C TYR A 51 -4.45 10.75 -4.87
N VAL A 52 -3.32 10.13 -4.50
CA VAL A 52 -2.77 8.95 -5.18
C VAL A 52 -3.12 7.70 -4.36
N PRO A 53 -3.13 6.49 -4.96
CA PRO A 53 -2.98 6.24 -6.39
C PRO A 53 -4.23 6.58 -7.21
N ALA A 54 -4.00 6.91 -8.48
CA ALA A 54 -4.99 6.82 -9.54
C ALA A 54 -4.40 5.98 -10.68
N LEU A 55 -5.15 4.99 -11.15
CA LEU A 55 -4.76 4.10 -12.24
C LEU A 55 -5.59 4.44 -13.47
N GLU A 56 -4.93 4.89 -14.53
CA GLU A 56 -5.53 5.03 -15.85
C GLU A 56 -5.42 3.69 -16.59
N ILE A 57 -6.55 2.99 -16.68
CA ILE A 57 -6.64 1.67 -17.29
C ILE A 57 -6.51 1.81 -18.81
N ASN A 58 -7.29 2.74 -19.37
CA ASN A 58 -7.31 3.17 -20.76
C ASN A 58 -7.45 4.71 -20.78
N PRO A 59 -7.15 5.39 -21.91
CA PRO A 59 -7.26 6.84 -22.01
C PRO A 59 -8.59 7.38 -21.44
N GLY A 60 -8.52 8.15 -20.36
CA GLY A 60 -9.68 8.74 -19.68
C GLY A 60 -10.49 7.81 -18.76
N LEU A 61 -10.15 6.53 -18.67
CA LEU A 61 -10.78 5.58 -17.73
C LEU A 61 -9.91 5.43 -16.49
N ILE A 62 -10.28 6.18 -15.44
CA ILE A 62 -9.56 6.24 -14.17
C ILE A 62 -10.22 5.36 -13.10
N LEU A 63 -9.42 4.50 -12.46
CA LEU A 63 -9.75 3.81 -11.23
C LEU A 63 -8.97 4.42 -10.07
N THR A 64 -9.65 4.67 -8.95
CA THR A 64 -9.06 5.22 -7.72
C THR A 64 -9.29 4.26 -6.55
N GLU A 65 -8.65 4.51 -5.41
CA GLU A 65 -8.70 3.71 -4.18
C GLU A 65 -7.90 2.42 -4.25
N ASN A 66 -6.94 2.24 -3.34
CA ASN A 66 -6.14 1.01 -3.27
C ASN A 66 -7.01 -0.25 -3.08
N VAL A 67 -8.08 -0.14 -2.29
CA VAL A 67 -9.02 -1.25 -2.08
C VAL A 67 -9.73 -1.72 -3.35
N ALA A 68 -9.77 -0.88 -4.41
CA ALA A 68 -10.27 -1.25 -5.72
C ALA A 68 -9.13 -1.57 -6.71
N ILE A 69 -8.08 -0.75 -6.73
CA ILE A 69 -6.94 -0.89 -7.66
C ILE A 69 -6.18 -2.19 -7.43
N LEU A 70 -5.83 -2.51 -6.18
CA LEU A 70 -4.99 -3.67 -5.88
C LEU A 70 -5.63 -5.00 -6.30
N PRO A 71 -6.90 -5.31 -5.94
CA PRO A 71 -7.53 -6.54 -6.42
C PRO A 71 -7.84 -6.51 -7.93
N PHE A 72 -8.06 -5.32 -8.52
CA PHE A 72 -8.22 -5.18 -9.97
C PHE A 72 -6.91 -5.47 -10.73
N LEU A 73 -5.75 -5.13 -10.18
CA LEU A 73 -4.47 -5.48 -10.79
C LEU A 73 -4.15 -6.96 -10.57
N ALA A 74 -4.29 -7.45 -9.34
CA ALA A 74 -3.93 -8.82 -8.98
C ALA A 74 -4.71 -9.90 -9.76
N GLN A 75 -5.96 -9.64 -10.18
CA GLN A 75 -6.71 -10.57 -11.04
C GLN A 75 -6.13 -10.75 -12.46
N HIS A 76 -5.19 -9.89 -12.87
CA HIS A 76 -4.49 -10.02 -14.17
C HIS A 76 -3.22 -10.87 -14.06
N ASP A 77 -2.88 -11.37 -12.87
CA ASP A 77 -1.84 -12.37 -12.71
C ASP A 77 -2.21 -13.64 -13.50
N PRO A 78 -1.41 -14.04 -14.51
CA PRO A 78 -1.68 -15.24 -15.29
C PRO A 78 -1.72 -16.53 -14.44
N LYS A 79 -1.02 -16.54 -13.30
CA LYS A 79 -0.97 -17.70 -12.40
C LYS A 79 -2.15 -17.77 -11.43
N GLN A 80 -2.82 -16.63 -11.17
CA GLN A 80 -3.86 -16.47 -10.16
C GLN A 80 -3.36 -16.76 -8.73
N ASP A 81 -2.06 -16.58 -8.48
CA ASP A 81 -1.44 -16.78 -7.18
C ASP A 81 -1.65 -15.56 -6.27
N LEU A 82 -1.76 -14.34 -6.85
CA LEU A 82 -1.86 -13.10 -6.08
C LEU A 82 -3.21 -12.88 -5.39
N ILE A 83 -4.29 -13.37 -6.00
CA ILE A 83 -5.64 -13.24 -5.44
C ILE A 83 -6.55 -14.35 -5.97
N PRO A 84 -7.28 -15.07 -5.10
CA PRO A 84 -8.28 -16.01 -5.57
C PRO A 84 -9.35 -15.32 -6.43
N PRO A 85 -9.83 -15.95 -7.52
CA PRO A 85 -10.82 -15.35 -8.41
C PRO A 85 -12.20 -15.19 -7.73
N SER A 86 -12.51 -16.03 -6.74
CA SER A 86 -13.77 -15.98 -5.99
C SER A 86 -13.68 -16.71 -4.64
N GLY A 87 -14.77 -16.70 -3.87
CA GLY A 87 -14.89 -17.47 -2.62
C GLY A 87 -14.23 -16.82 -1.41
N MET A 88 -14.02 -17.64 -0.37
CA MET A 88 -13.61 -17.14 0.96
C MET A 88 -12.19 -16.54 0.95
N GLY A 89 -11.25 -17.12 0.21
CA GLY A 89 -9.90 -16.55 0.09
C GLY A 89 -9.92 -15.13 -0.47
N ARG A 90 -10.70 -14.90 -1.54
CA ARG A 90 -10.91 -13.54 -2.07
C ARG A 90 -11.55 -12.62 -1.04
N ALA A 91 -12.57 -13.09 -0.32
CA ALA A 91 -13.22 -12.30 0.73
C ALA A 91 -12.24 -11.92 1.84
N LYS A 92 -11.32 -12.80 2.23
CA LYS A 92 -10.26 -12.53 3.21
C LYS A 92 -9.24 -11.51 2.73
N VAL A 93 -8.85 -11.55 1.45
CA VAL A 93 -8.02 -10.47 0.86
C VAL A 93 -8.75 -9.12 0.96
N LEU A 94 -10.02 -9.06 0.59
CA LEU A 94 -10.81 -7.82 0.64
C LEU A 94 -11.04 -7.33 2.08
N GLU A 95 -11.22 -8.24 3.04
CA GLU A 95 -11.30 -7.92 4.47
C GLU A 95 -10.01 -7.25 4.96
N TRP A 96 -8.84 -7.83 4.65
CA TRP A 96 -7.55 -7.23 4.98
C TRP A 96 -7.34 -5.88 4.31
N LEU A 97 -7.64 -5.75 3.02
CA LEU A 97 -7.52 -4.47 2.31
C LEU A 97 -8.43 -3.41 2.93
N GLY A 98 -9.67 -3.78 3.30
CA GLY A 98 -10.59 -2.91 4.01
C GLY A 98 -10.00 -2.43 5.33
N TYR A 99 -9.55 -3.36 6.18
CA TYR A 99 -8.98 -3.06 7.49
C TYR A 99 -7.70 -2.21 7.40
N LEU A 100 -6.76 -2.58 6.53
CA LEU A 100 -5.54 -1.81 6.29
C LEU A 100 -5.85 -0.39 5.81
N ASN A 101 -6.88 -0.21 4.98
CA ASN A 101 -7.27 1.09 4.47
C ASN A 101 -7.98 1.97 5.51
N SER A 102 -9.01 1.46 6.18
CA SER A 102 -9.86 2.27 7.05
C SER A 102 -9.31 2.45 8.46
N GLU A 103 -8.39 1.58 8.89
CA GLU A 103 -7.84 1.61 10.25
C GLU A 103 -6.36 1.98 10.22
N LEU A 104 -5.53 1.12 9.63
CA LEU A 104 -4.07 1.29 9.73
C LEU A 104 -3.59 2.51 8.96
N HIS A 105 -3.96 2.63 7.68
CA HIS A 105 -3.59 3.78 6.86
C HIS A 105 -4.03 5.08 7.53
N ASP A 106 -5.29 5.18 7.94
CA ASP A 106 -5.85 6.37 8.58
C ASP A 106 -5.10 6.73 9.87
N ALA A 107 -4.74 5.73 10.70
CA ALA A 107 -3.95 5.97 11.91
C ALA A 107 -2.57 6.57 11.61
N TYR A 108 -1.90 6.12 10.55
CA TYR A 108 -0.66 6.76 10.09
C TYR A 108 -0.88 8.12 9.45
N ALA A 109 -1.97 8.31 8.68
CA ALA A 109 -2.27 9.55 7.97
C ALA A 109 -2.37 10.76 8.89
N VAL A 110 -2.80 10.57 10.15
CA VAL A 110 -2.83 11.61 11.18
C VAL A 110 -1.48 12.33 11.31
N PHE A 111 -0.36 11.61 11.21
CA PHE A 111 0.99 12.18 11.33
C PHE A 111 1.43 13.02 10.12
N PHE A 112 0.72 12.91 9.00
CA PHE A 112 1.04 13.62 7.76
C PHE A 112 0.09 14.80 7.47
N GLY A 113 -0.99 14.93 8.26
CA GLY A 113 -1.94 16.05 8.16
C GLY A 113 -1.45 17.37 8.77
N GLY A 114 -0.39 17.34 9.58
CA GLY A 114 0.18 18.52 10.23
C GLY A 114 1.00 18.17 11.49
N PRO A 115 1.62 19.17 12.14
CA PRO A 115 2.36 18.94 13.38
C PRO A 115 1.47 18.36 14.48
N LEU A 116 1.92 17.28 15.10
CA LEU A 116 1.31 16.67 16.29
C LEU A 116 2.21 16.87 17.51
N GLU A 117 1.63 17.26 18.64
CA GLU A 117 2.36 17.51 19.89
C GLU A 117 1.59 16.94 21.11
N GLY A 118 2.31 16.80 22.23
CA GLY A 118 1.74 16.46 23.54
C GLY A 118 0.83 15.23 23.52
N GLU A 119 -0.35 15.39 24.11
CA GLU A 119 -1.35 14.33 24.25
C GLU A 119 -1.85 13.82 22.89
N ALA A 120 -2.03 14.69 21.90
CA ALA A 120 -2.50 14.30 20.57
C ALA A 120 -1.49 13.35 19.88
N LYS A 121 -0.20 13.67 19.96
CA LYS A 121 0.87 12.79 19.45
C LYS A 121 0.90 11.45 20.19
N SER A 122 0.78 11.48 21.53
CA SER A 122 0.74 10.25 22.34
C SER A 122 -0.46 9.36 21.98
N LYS A 123 -1.64 9.96 21.77
CA LYS A 123 -2.85 9.23 21.37
C LYS A 123 -2.70 8.62 19.98
N ALA A 124 -2.11 9.36 19.03
CA ALA A 124 -1.87 8.85 17.68
C ALA A 124 -0.93 7.64 17.68
N TYR A 125 0.18 7.66 18.44
CA TYR A 125 1.04 6.47 18.55
C TYR A 125 0.35 5.30 19.24
N LYS A 126 -0.40 5.54 20.32
CA LYS A 126 -1.17 4.48 21.00
C LYS A 126 -2.15 3.79 20.06
N GLU A 127 -2.73 4.54 19.12
CA GLU A 127 -3.65 3.98 18.14
C GLU A 127 -2.91 3.12 17.10
N VAL A 128 -1.77 3.60 16.58
CA VAL A 128 -0.89 2.79 15.72
C VAL A 128 -0.45 1.51 16.44
N ASP A 129 -0.02 1.61 17.70
CA ASP A 129 0.40 0.46 18.50
C ASP A 129 -0.74 -0.54 18.73
N ARG A 130 -1.94 -0.06 19.02
CA ARG A 130 -3.14 -0.89 19.20
C ARG A 130 -3.43 -1.71 17.93
N LEU A 131 -3.40 -1.06 16.77
CA LEU A 131 -3.67 -1.70 15.48
C LEU A 131 -2.57 -2.69 15.10
N LEU A 132 -1.30 -2.31 15.20
CA LEU A 132 -0.18 -3.21 14.91
C LEU A 132 -0.12 -4.40 15.87
N THR A 133 -0.44 -4.21 17.15
CA THR A 133 -0.54 -5.32 18.11
C THR A 133 -1.62 -6.31 17.69
N HIS A 134 -2.77 -5.82 17.21
CA HIS A 134 -3.83 -6.69 16.71
C HIS A 134 -3.38 -7.46 15.46
N ILE A 135 -2.81 -6.76 14.48
CA ILE A 135 -2.32 -7.37 13.23
C ILE A 135 -1.24 -8.42 13.51
N ASP A 136 -0.24 -8.09 14.33
CA ASP A 136 0.85 -9.00 14.68
C ASP A 136 0.34 -10.26 15.37
N LYS A 137 -0.61 -10.10 16.30
CA LYS A 137 -1.29 -11.23 16.94
C LYS A 137 -2.06 -12.07 15.92
N THR A 138 -2.82 -11.46 15.02
CA THR A 138 -3.58 -12.20 14.00
C THR A 138 -2.65 -12.99 13.07
N ILE A 139 -1.49 -12.44 12.70
CA ILE A 139 -0.48 -13.18 11.92
C ILE A 139 0.08 -14.34 12.75
N SER A 140 0.36 -14.14 14.04
CA SER A 140 0.90 -15.20 14.91
C SER A 140 -0.03 -16.40 15.12
N GLU A 141 -1.34 -16.20 14.92
CA GLU A 141 -2.37 -17.24 15.02
C GLU A 141 -2.63 -17.96 13.69
N SER A 142 -1.95 -17.55 12.60
CA SER A 142 -2.04 -18.14 11.28
C SER A 142 -0.85 -19.05 10.97
N GLU A 143 -1.08 -20.09 10.19
CA GLU A 143 -0.01 -20.95 9.64
C GLU A 143 0.47 -20.49 8.26
N ASN A 144 -0.13 -19.43 7.72
CA ASN A 144 0.16 -18.92 6.38
C ASN A 144 1.53 -18.23 6.32
N ASP A 145 2.18 -18.32 5.16
CA ASP A 145 3.42 -17.57 4.91
C ASP A 145 3.22 -16.05 4.76
N TYR A 146 2.01 -15.62 4.38
CA TYR A 146 1.56 -14.23 4.17
C TYR A 146 0.21 -13.96 4.87
N LEU A 147 -0.39 -12.77 4.69
CA LEU A 147 -1.59 -12.35 5.42
C LEU A 147 -2.83 -13.24 5.20
N VAL A 148 -2.97 -13.87 4.03
CA VAL A 148 -4.20 -14.59 3.65
C VAL A 148 -3.97 -16.06 3.36
N ASP A 149 -2.88 -16.38 2.66
CA ASP A 149 -2.47 -17.75 2.32
C ASP A 149 -0.94 -17.79 2.16
N ASP A 150 -0.41 -18.85 1.56
CA ASP A 150 1.03 -19.03 1.40
C ASP A 150 1.63 -18.21 0.24
N ASN A 151 0.79 -17.52 -0.54
CA ASN A 151 1.22 -16.69 -1.64
C ASN A 151 1.24 -15.21 -1.26
N PHE A 152 2.20 -14.49 -1.83
CA PHE A 152 2.23 -13.04 -1.74
C PHE A 152 1.02 -12.45 -2.46
N GLY A 153 0.36 -11.48 -1.84
CA GLY A 153 -0.80 -10.83 -2.42
C GLY A 153 -0.88 -9.32 -2.20
N PRO A 154 -1.98 -8.70 -2.68
CA PRO A 154 -2.18 -7.25 -2.58
C PRO A 154 -2.27 -6.73 -1.13
N ALA A 155 -2.74 -7.56 -0.19
CA ALA A 155 -2.79 -7.18 1.22
C ALA A 155 -1.38 -7.04 1.81
N ASP A 156 -0.45 -7.93 1.45
CA ASP A 156 0.94 -7.90 1.91
C ASP A 156 1.69 -6.69 1.38
N ALA A 157 1.51 -6.40 0.08
CA ALA A 157 2.05 -5.19 -0.54
C ALA A 157 1.58 -3.93 0.20
N TYR A 158 0.28 -3.87 0.56
CA TYR A 158 -0.27 -2.70 1.24
C TYR A 158 0.21 -2.57 2.69
N LEU A 159 0.25 -3.67 3.45
CA LEU A 159 0.81 -3.69 4.80
C LEU A 159 2.28 -3.24 4.79
N PHE A 160 3.08 -3.76 3.87
CA PHE A 160 4.49 -3.38 3.70
C PHE A 160 4.64 -1.87 3.47
N VAL A 161 3.84 -1.30 2.57
CA VAL A 161 3.90 0.14 2.27
C VAL A 161 3.49 0.99 3.47
N ILE A 162 2.38 0.67 4.14
CA ILE A 162 1.89 1.46 5.29
C ILE A 162 2.92 1.41 6.43
N THR A 163 3.47 0.23 6.72
CA THR A 163 4.47 0.07 7.80
C THR A 163 5.82 0.71 7.49
N ASN A 164 6.16 0.98 6.22
CA ASN A 164 7.37 1.76 5.90
C ASN A 164 7.29 3.21 6.42
N TRP A 165 6.08 3.72 6.66
CA TRP A 165 5.88 5.06 7.20
C TRP A 165 6.30 5.20 8.66
N SER A 166 6.43 4.09 9.42
CA SER A 166 6.94 4.09 10.80
C SER A 166 8.29 4.80 10.90
N LYS A 167 9.19 4.57 9.92
CA LYS A 167 10.49 5.24 9.88
C LYS A 167 10.35 6.76 9.78
N SER A 168 9.44 7.26 8.93
CA SER A 168 9.21 8.70 8.73
C SER A 168 8.62 9.37 9.97
N ILE A 169 7.82 8.66 10.75
CA ILE A 169 7.21 9.17 11.98
C ILE A 169 8.00 8.83 13.25
N GLY A 170 9.15 8.16 13.13
CA GLY A 170 9.97 7.73 14.27
C GLY A 170 9.29 6.72 15.19
N HIS A 171 8.43 5.87 14.64
CA HIS A 171 7.77 4.78 15.34
C HIS A 171 8.60 3.50 15.25
N ASP A 172 8.77 2.79 16.38
CA ASP A 172 9.56 1.57 16.44
C ASP A 172 8.69 0.34 16.13
N LEU A 173 9.12 -0.42 15.12
CA LEU A 173 8.46 -1.66 14.72
C LEU A 173 9.06 -2.91 15.36
N SER A 174 10.16 -2.81 16.12
CA SER A 174 10.82 -3.97 16.72
C SER A 174 9.92 -4.89 17.57
N PRO A 175 8.85 -4.41 18.25
CA PRO A 175 7.94 -5.28 18.99
C PRO A 175 7.05 -6.19 18.13
N TYR A 176 6.86 -5.87 16.84
CA TYR A 176 5.91 -6.55 15.95
C TYR A 176 6.64 -7.57 15.05
N GLN A 177 7.09 -8.67 15.65
CA GLN A 177 7.99 -9.65 15.02
C GLN A 177 7.36 -10.36 13.82
N HIS A 178 6.07 -10.68 13.88
CA HIS A 178 5.36 -11.38 12.81
C HIS A 178 5.11 -10.45 11.62
N ILE A 179 4.76 -9.19 11.91
CA ILE A 179 4.70 -8.13 10.89
C ILE A 179 6.08 -7.97 10.22
N ASN A 180 7.16 -7.86 11.00
CA ASN A 180 8.51 -7.71 10.43
C ASN A 180 8.92 -8.92 9.59
N THR A 181 8.53 -10.14 9.99
CA THR A 181 8.78 -11.34 9.19
C THR A 181 8.13 -11.25 7.81
N ILE A 182 6.85 -10.84 7.73
CA ILE A 182 6.20 -10.60 6.43
C ILE A 182 6.89 -9.47 5.68
N ARG A 183 7.22 -8.35 6.35
CA ARG A 183 7.88 -7.20 5.72
C ARG A 183 9.23 -7.58 5.11
N ASP A 184 10.02 -8.41 5.77
CA ASP A 184 11.32 -8.86 5.28
C ASP A 184 11.16 -9.74 4.04
N LYS A 185 10.23 -10.72 4.06
CA LYS A 185 9.88 -11.53 2.88
C LYS A 185 9.42 -10.67 1.71
N VAL A 186 8.55 -9.68 1.96
CA VAL A 186 8.03 -8.77 0.94
C VAL A 186 9.15 -7.88 0.39
N ALA A 187 10.03 -7.37 1.25
CA ALA A 187 11.16 -6.54 0.83
C ALA A 187 12.10 -7.28 -0.14
N GLU A 188 12.30 -8.59 0.02
CA GLU A 188 13.17 -9.39 -0.87
C GLU A 188 12.60 -9.60 -2.28
N ARG A 189 11.30 -9.33 -2.50
CA ARG A 189 10.67 -9.54 -3.81
C ARG A 189 11.25 -8.60 -4.86
N GLN A 190 11.52 -9.16 -6.05
CA GLN A 190 12.06 -8.39 -7.17
C GLN A 190 11.13 -7.21 -7.56
N SER A 191 9.81 -7.44 -7.57
CA SER A 191 8.80 -6.41 -7.86
C SER A 191 8.88 -5.23 -6.89
N VAL A 192 9.10 -5.51 -5.60
CA VAL A 192 9.26 -4.51 -4.54
C VAL A 192 10.57 -3.74 -4.71
N GLN A 193 11.66 -4.45 -4.96
CA GLN A 193 12.97 -3.84 -5.20
C GLN A 193 12.97 -2.93 -6.44
N ILE A 194 12.27 -3.32 -7.52
CA ILE A 194 12.11 -2.48 -8.72
C ILE A 194 11.31 -1.23 -8.37
N ALA A 195 10.11 -1.39 -7.81
CA ALA A 195 9.24 -0.26 -7.47
C ALA A 195 9.94 0.73 -6.53
N MET A 196 10.63 0.25 -5.50
CA MET A 196 11.35 1.12 -4.55
C MET A 196 12.55 1.85 -5.21
N ARG A 197 13.26 1.23 -6.17
CA ARG A 197 14.33 1.89 -6.94
C ARG A 197 13.76 2.96 -7.88
N ASP A 198 12.69 2.64 -8.60
CA ASP A 198 12.03 3.57 -9.54
C ASP A 198 11.46 4.80 -8.81
N GLU A 199 11.03 4.64 -7.55
CA GLU A 199 10.61 5.75 -6.69
C GLU A 199 11.76 6.46 -5.96
N GLY A 200 13.01 6.00 -6.10
CA GLY A 200 14.19 6.59 -5.47
C GLY A 200 14.26 6.38 -3.95
N LEU A 201 13.64 5.33 -3.43
CA LEU A 201 13.58 5.01 -2.00
C LEU A 201 14.78 4.17 -1.54
N ILE A 202 15.38 3.41 -2.46
CA ILE A 202 16.60 2.61 -2.28
C ILE A 202 17.55 2.81 -3.48
N ALA A 203 18.80 2.36 -3.33
CA ALA A 203 19.85 2.49 -4.34
C ALA A 203 19.73 1.47 -5.49
#